data_AF-A0A6P0KX31-F1
#
_entry.id   AF-A0A6P0KX31-F1
#
_cell.length_a   1.000
_cell.length_b   1.000
_cell.length_c   1.000
_cell.angle_alpha   90.00
_cell.angle_beta   90.00
_cell.angle_gamma   90.00
#
_symmetry.space_group_name_H-M   'P 1'
#
loop_
_entity.id
_entity.type
_entity.pdbx_description
1 polymer ?
#
loop_
_entity_poly.entity_id
_entity_poly.type
_entity_poly.pdbx_seq_one_letter_code
_entity_poly.pdbx_strand_id
1 'polypeptide(L)'
;MKELDQGTGDSTFFFALPDQERVEGAGHFANRQLHYLWFGASSEMILNTGIDLTRPILPIHTVTIMALQVAIYMGFRQIYLLGCDHNQIIGLNKSKYFFSTEEFVQVTKRPLEWNERDIEWFCQEYVDQWGNYKLMRRLADANSIQILNATPNSLLDVFERVKYESLFNGN
;
A
#
# COMPACT_ATOMS: atom_id res chain seq x y z
N MET A 1 2.41 -15.14 -9.34
CA MET A 1 3.85 -14.88 -9.43
C MET A 1 4.37 -14.96 -10.84
N LYS A 2 4.13 -16.06 -11.60
CA LYS A 2 4.56 -16.19 -13.00
C LYS A 2 4.23 -15.00 -13.92
N GLU A 3 3.00 -14.47 -13.86
CA GLU A 3 2.59 -13.30 -14.67
C GLU A 3 3.38 -12.04 -14.30
N LEU A 4 3.54 -11.77 -13.00
CA LEU A 4 4.36 -10.66 -12.51
C LEU A 4 5.82 -10.82 -12.96
N ASP A 5 6.40 -12.02 -12.83
CA ASP A 5 7.78 -12.31 -13.23
C ASP A 5 8.03 -12.03 -14.72
N GLN A 6 7.06 -12.35 -15.57
CA GLN A 6 7.14 -12.07 -17.01
C GLN A 6 6.84 -10.62 -17.39
N GLY A 7 5.95 -9.94 -16.65
CA GLY A 7 5.40 -8.64 -17.02
C GLY A 7 6.10 -7.41 -16.44
N THR A 8 7.06 -7.58 -15.53
CA THR A 8 7.61 -6.47 -14.73
C THR A 8 9.03 -6.05 -15.11
N GLY A 9 9.62 -6.69 -16.12
CA GLY A 9 10.99 -6.36 -16.56
C GLY A 9 11.97 -6.36 -15.39
N ASP A 10 12.92 -5.43 -15.40
CA ASP A 10 14.04 -5.36 -14.44
C ASP A 10 13.70 -4.71 -13.09
N SER A 11 12.44 -4.77 -12.68
CA SER A 11 11.96 -4.17 -11.45
C SER A 11 12.62 -4.78 -10.20
N THR A 12 12.86 -3.91 -9.21
CA THR A 12 13.18 -4.30 -7.82
C THR A 12 11.90 -4.54 -7.05
N PHE A 13 11.85 -5.61 -6.26
CA PHE A 13 10.65 -6.02 -5.53
C PHE A 13 10.79 -5.87 -4.03
N PHE A 14 9.68 -5.48 -3.41
CA PHE A 14 9.49 -5.47 -1.96
C PHE A 14 8.35 -6.43 -1.61
N PHE A 15 8.64 -7.44 -0.80
CA PHE A 15 7.68 -8.45 -0.35
C PHE A 15 7.58 -8.47 1.17
N ALA A 16 6.49 -9.06 1.68
CA ALA A 16 6.38 -9.39 3.09
C ALA A 16 7.43 -10.46 3.45
N LEU A 17 8.12 -10.33 4.59
CA LEU A 17 9.07 -11.34 5.05
C LEU A 17 8.46 -12.77 5.13
N PRO A 18 7.22 -12.97 5.61
CA PRO A 18 6.59 -14.30 5.61
C PRO A 18 6.40 -14.92 4.22
N ASP A 19 6.40 -14.12 3.16
CA ASP A 19 6.25 -14.60 1.78
C ASP A 19 7.56 -15.10 1.16
N GLN A 20 8.70 -15.00 1.87
CA GLN A 20 10.00 -15.33 1.31
C GLN A 20 10.07 -16.73 0.71
N GLU A 21 9.66 -17.75 1.47
CA GLU A 21 9.66 -19.14 1.01
C GLU A 21 8.78 -19.33 -0.24
N ARG A 22 7.61 -18.68 -0.27
CA ARG A 22 6.68 -18.74 -1.40
C ARG A 22 7.24 -18.05 -2.65
N VAL A 23 8.00 -16.97 -2.47
CA VAL A 23 8.59 -16.20 -3.58
C VAL A 23 9.82 -16.91 -4.14
N GLU A 24 10.75 -17.33 -3.29
CA GLU A 24 12.01 -17.94 -3.70
C GLU A 24 11.89 -19.43 -4.05
N GLY A 25 11.05 -20.18 -3.32
CA GLY A 25 10.92 -21.64 -3.46
C GLY A 25 10.38 -22.08 -4.83
N ALA A 26 9.76 -21.18 -5.58
CA ALA A 26 9.26 -21.41 -6.93
C ALA A 26 10.23 -20.93 -8.04
N GLY A 27 11.41 -20.43 -7.69
CA GLY A 27 12.41 -19.92 -8.63
C GLY A 27 11.97 -18.67 -9.40
N HIS A 28 10.91 -17.99 -8.93
CA HIS A 28 10.43 -16.75 -9.53
C HIS A 28 11.40 -15.62 -9.23
N PHE A 29 11.55 -14.69 -10.18
CA PHE A 29 12.38 -13.49 -10.01
C PHE A 29 13.87 -13.77 -9.72
N ALA A 30 14.39 -14.95 -10.07
CA ALA A 30 15.73 -15.42 -9.69
C ALA A 30 16.90 -14.49 -10.09
N ASN A 31 16.69 -13.58 -11.05
CA ASN A 31 17.67 -12.60 -11.52
C ASN A 31 17.30 -11.15 -11.13
N ARG A 32 16.46 -10.96 -10.10
CA ARG A 32 15.97 -9.65 -9.65
C ARG A 32 16.47 -9.32 -8.25
N GLN A 33 16.47 -8.03 -7.91
CA GLN A 33 16.69 -7.60 -6.54
C GLN A 33 15.39 -7.75 -5.74
N LEU A 34 15.44 -8.58 -4.71
CA LEU A 34 14.33 -8.87 -3.81
C LEU A 34 14.64 -8.33 -2.43
N HIS A 35 13.71 -7.58 -1.85
CA HIS A 35 13.77 -7.10 -0.48
C HIS A 35 12.56 -7.62 0.30
N TYR A 36 12.81 -8.07 1.51
CA TYR A 36 11.79 -8.62 2.40
C TYR A 36 11.60 -7.70 3.60
N LEU A 37 10.37 -7.24 3.79
CA LEU A 37 10.00 -6.26 4.80
C LEU A 37 9.30 -6.95 5.98
N TRP A 38 9.73 -6.62 7.19
CA TRP A 38 9.07 -7.11 8.40
C TRP A 38 8.06 -6.09 8.94
N PHE A 39 6.78 -6.46 8.93
CA PHE A 39 5.67 -5.59 9.34
C PHE A 39 5.37 -5.67 10.85
N GLY A 40 6.40 -5.47 11.67
CA GLY A 40 6.32 -5.66 13.12
C GLY A 40 6.40 -4.39 13.97
N ALA A 41 6.46 -3.19 13.36
CA ALA A 41 6.64 -1.96 14.13
C ALA A 41 5.36 -1.47 14.78
N SER A 42 5.48 -0.90 15.98
CA SER A 42 4.41 -0.11 16.58
C SER A 42 4.43 1.33 16.07
N SER A 43 3.29 2.02 16.19
CA SER A 43 3.19 3.46 15.89
C SER A 43 4.18 4.30 16.70
N GLU A 44 4.39 3.95 17.97
CA GLU A 44 5.35 4.64 18.85
C GLU A 44 6.79 4.47 18.36
N MET A 45 7.18 3.25 17.98
CA MET A 45 8.51 2.98 17.43
C MET A 45 8.78 3.84 16.20
N ILE A 46 7.82 3.92 15.29
CA ILE A 46 7.95 4.68 14.04
C ILE A 46 8.00 6.18 14.29
N LEU A 47 7.21 6.71 15.23
CA LEU A 47 7.29 8.12 15.63
C LEU A 47 8.65 8.48 16.23
N ASN A 48 9.25 7.56 17.01
CA ASN A 48 10.52 7.81 17.68
C ASN A 48 11.74 7.60 16.79
N THR A 49 11.69 6.63 15.86
CA THR A 49 12.86 6.22 15.07
C THR A 49 12.77 6.61 13.60
N GLY A 50 11.61 7.05 13.12
CA GLY A 50 11.34 7.24 11.70
C GLY A 50 11.12 5.92 10.96
N ILE A 51 11.06 5.99 9.63
CA ILE A 51 10.95 4.81 8.78
C ILE A 51 12.34 4.38 8.34
N ASP A 52 12.67 3.12 8.60
CA ASP A 52 13.91 2.47 8.19
C ASP A 52 13.58 1.07 7.69
N LEU A 53 13.75 0.82 6.38
CA LEU A 53 13.42 -0.49 5.78
C LEU A 53 14.36 -1.62 6.24
N THR A 54 15.46 -1.31 6.93
CA THR A 54 16.34 -2.32 7.56
C THR A 54 15.83 -2.78 8.93
N ARG A 55 14.73 -2.20 9.41
CA ARG A 55 14.09 -2.45 10.70
C ARG A 55 12.62 -2.85 10.48
N PRO A 56 11.91 -3.30 11.54
CA PRO A 56 10.47 -3.39 11.48
C PRO A 56 9.83 -2.11 10.95
N ILE A 57 8.84 -2.25 10.08
CA ILE A 57 8.01 -1.15 9.58
C ILE A 57 6.54 -1.38 9.97
N LEU A 58 5.68 -0.39 9.71
CA LEU A 58 4.27 -0.48 10.08
C LEU A 58 3.58 -1.66 9.39
N PRO A 59 2.64 -2.32 10.10
CA PRO A 59 1.66 -3.22 9.52
C PRO A 59 1.03 -2.66 8.24
N ILE A 60 0.92 -3.51 7.23
CA ILE A 60 0.30 -3.15 5.95
C ILE A 60 -1.20 -3.47 6.00
N HIS A 61 -2.04 -2.44 5.94
CA HIS A 61 -3.48 -2.61 5.66
C HIS A 61 -3.77 -2.36 4.16
N THR A 62 -2.89 -1.62 3.48
CA THR A 62 -2.89 -1.45 2.03
C THR A 62 -1.47 -1.47 1.47
N VAL A 63 -1.35 -1.83 0.19
CA VAL A 63 -0.11 -1.66 -0.58
C VAL A 63 0.35 -0.20 -0.63
N THR A 64 -0.57 0.77 -0.54
CA THR A 64 -0.26 2.20 -0.49
C THR A 64 0.55 2.57 0.76
N ILE A 65 0.22 2.02 1.93
CA ILE A 65 0.99 2.24 3.16
C ILE A 65 2.42 1.68 3.01
N MET A 66 2.57 0.51 2.41
CA MET A 66 3.90 -0.04 2.11
C MET A 66 4.69 0.88 1.17
N ALA A 67 4.07 1.31 0.07
CA ALA A 67 4.69 2.19 -0.91
C ALA A 67 5.10 3.55 -0.31
N LEU A 68 4.27 4.14 0.56
CA LEU A 68 4.60 5.35 1.30
C LEU A 68 5.85 5.16 2.18
N GLN A 69 5.92 4.05 2.91
CA GLN A 69 7.08 3.76 3.75
C GLN A 69 8.36 3.60 2.93
N VAL A 70 8.28 2.91 1.79
CA VAL A 70 9.40 2.76 0.87
C VAL A 70 9.83 4.12 0.28
N ALA A 71 8.88 4.94 -0.18
CA ALA A 71 9.17 6.25 -0.76
C ALA A 71 9.82 7.21 0.26
N ILE A 72 9.33 7.23 1.51
CA ILE A 72 9.92 8.05 2.57
C ILE A 72 11.36 7.59 2.86
N TYR A 73 11.60 6.28 2.98
CA TYR A 73 12.94 5.74 3.20
C TYR A 73 13.91 6.06 2.06
N MET A 74 13.44 6.01 0.81
CA MET A 74 14.22 6.38 -0.37
C MET A 74 14.49 7.89 -0.48
N GLY A 75 13.92 8.72 0.40
CA GLY A 75 14.20 10.15 0.49
C GLY A 75 13.30 11.04 -0.38
N PHE A 76 12.20 10.51 -0.92
CA PHE A 76 11.23 11.31 -1.66
C PHE A 76 10.58 12.35 -0.74
N ARG A 77 10.55 13.62 -1.19
CA ARG A 77 10.01 14.76 -0.41
C ARG A 77 8.64 15.23 -0.89
N GLN A 78 8.26 14.89 -2.11
CA GLN A 78 6.94 15.20 -2.66
C GLN A 78 6.36 13.92 -3.26
N ILE A 79 5.24 13.47 -2.69
CA ILE A 79 4.60 12.20 -3.02
C ILE A 79 3.16 12.48 -3.41
N TYR A 80 2.78 12.06 -4.62
CA TYR A 80 1.42 12.19 -5.14
C TYR A 80 0.74 10.84 -5.18
N LEU A 81 -0.39 10.71 -4.49
CA LEU A 81 -1.23 9.53 -4.48
C LEU A 81 -2.24 9.61 -5.63
N LEU A 82 -2.25 8.58 -6.49
CA LEU A 82 -3.18 8.43 -7.59
C LEU A 82 -3.81 7.04 -7.56
N GLY A 83 -5.12 6.94 -7.81
CA GLY A 83 -5.86 5.68 -7.72
C GLY A 83 -6.10 5.19 -6.28
N CYS A 84 -5.94 6.06 -5.28
CA CYS A 84 -6.19 5.74 -3.87
C CYS A 84 -7.63 6.07 -3.50
N ASP A 85 -8.60 5.34 -4.05
CA ASP A 85 -10.04 5.65 -3.90
C ASP A 85 -10.56 5.50 -2.48
N HIS A 86 -10.17 4.40 -1.81
CA HIS A 86 -10.62 4.07 -0.45
C HIS A 86 -12.14 4.06 -0.24
N ASN A 87 -12.91 3.66 -1.26
CA ASN A 87 -14.37 3.70 -1.26
C ASN A 87 -15.04 2.34 -0.97
N GLN A 88 -14.29 1.35 -0.47
CA GLN A 88 -14.78 -0.02 -0.25
C GLN A 88 -16.00 -0.07 0.67
N ILE A 89 -16.11 0.87 1.61
CA ILE A 89 -17.25 1.00 2.53
C ILE A 89 -18.57 1.35 1.83
N ILE A 90 -18.55 1.99 0.65
CA ILE A 90 -19.74 2.37 -0.12
C ILE A 90 -20.44 1.15 -0.74
N GLY A 91 -19.74 0.01 -0.83
CA GLY A 91 -20.23 -1.21 -1.43
C GLY A 91 -19.83 -2.44 -0.62
N LEU A 92 -20.07 -2.43 0.70
CA LEU A 92 -19.85 -3.62 1.53
C LEU A 92 -20.44 -4.87 0.85
N ASN A 93 -19.65 -5.93 0.78
CA ASN A 93 -19.94 -7.19 0.06
C ASN A 93 -19.97 -7.11 -1.49
N LYS A 94 -19.52 -6.01 -2.09
CA LYS A 94 -19.35 -5.87 -3.54
C LYS A 94 -17.97 -5.30 -3.86
N SER A 95 -17.09 -6.12 -4.42
CA SER A 95 -15.81 -5.62 -4.92
C SER A 95 -16.07 -4.76 -6.17
N LYS A 96 -15.69 -3.49 -6.14
CA LYS A 96 -15.69 -2.61 -7.33
C LYS A 96 -14.23 -2.32 -7.69
N TYR A 97 -13.83 -2.74 -8.88
CA TYR A 97 -12.53 -2.41 -9.47
C TYR A 97 -12.75 -1.66 -10.79
N PHE A 98 -11.75 -0.91 -11.24
CA PHE A 98 -11.79 -0.21 -12.53
C PHE A 98 -11.75 -1.18 -13.73
N PHE A 99 -11.27 -2.41 -13.52
CA PHE A 99 -11.17 -3.47 -14.53
C PHE A 99 -12.16 -4.61 -14.27
N SER A 100 -12.47 -5.38 -15.32
CA SER A 100 -13.30 -6.58 -15.19
C SER A 100 -12.61 -7.61 -14.29
N THR A 101 -13.37 -8.16 -13.34
CA THR A 101 -12.86 -9.17 -12.40
C THR A 101 -12.99 -10.60 -12.93
N GLU A 102 -13.64 -10.78 -14.08
CA GLU A 102 -13.94 -12.10 -14.68
C GLU A 102 -12.67 -12.84 -15.12
N GLU A 103 -11.60 -12.12 -15.45
CA GLU A 103 -10.32 -12.70 -15.91
C GLU A 103 -9.31 -12.96 -14.77
N PHE A 104 -9.55 -12.43 -13.56
CA PHE A 104 -8.61 -12.57 -12.44
C PHE A 104 -9.05 -13.68 -11.48
N VAL A 105 -8.37 -14.83 -11.56
CA VAL A 105 -8.60 -16.03 -10.72
C VAL A 105 -8.53 -15.72 -9.21
N GLN A 106 -7.76 -14.70 -8.82
CA GLN A 106 -7.65 -14.28 -7.41
C GLN A 106 -8.89 -13.53 -6.88
N VAL A 107 -9.72 -12.97 -7.76
CA VAL A 107 -10.96 -12.27 -7.37
C VAL A 107 -12.15 -13.23 -7.35
N THR A 108 -12.16 -14.23 -8.25
CA THR A 108 -13.26 -15.20 -8.39
C THR A 108 -13.21 -16.34 -7.37
N LYS A 109 -12.06 -16.61 -6.76
CA LYS A 109 -11.89 -17.54 -5.64
C LYS A 109 -11.23 -16.84 -4.47
N ARG A 110 -11.98 -16.01 -3.73
CA ARG A 110 -11.52 -15.60 -2.40
C ARG A 110 -11.26 -16.88 -1.59
N PRO A 111 -10.05 -17.10 -1.05
CA PRO A 111 -9.78 -18.24 -0.19
C PRO A 111 -10.77 -18.28 0.98
N LEU A 112 -11.08 -19.49 1.47
CA LEU A 112 -11.93 -19.73 2.64
C LEU A 112 -11.60 -18.84 3.85
N GLU A 113 -10.36 -18.35 3.96
CA GLU A 113 -9.86 -17.41 4.98
C GLU A 113 -10.59 -16.05 5.01
N TRP A 114 -11.31 -15.68 3.95
CA TRP A 114 -12.09 -14.44 3.88
C TRP A 114 -13.54 -14.61 4.35
N ASN A 115 -14.00 -15.84 4.59
CA ASN A 115 -15.39 -16.14 4.97
C ASN A 115 -15.67 -15.98 6.47
N GLU A 116 -14.65 -15.81 7.31
CA GLU A 116 -14.78 -15.57 8.75
C GLU A 116 -14.75 -14.08 9.13
N ARG A 117 -14.55 -13.19 8.16
CA ARG A 117 -14.44 -11.75 8.38
C ARG A 117 -15.83 -11.11 8.30
N ASP A 118 -16.38 -10.82 9.46
CA ASP A 118 -17.66 -10.13 9.58
C ASP A 118 -17.52 -8.61 9.36
N ILE A 119 -18.64 -7.91 9.50
CA ILE A 119 -18.67 -6.46 9.33
C ILE A 119 -17.87 -5.72 10.40
N GLU A 120 -17.75 -6.28 11.60
CA GLU A 120 -16.97 -5.69 12.70
C GLU A 120 -15.48 -5.70 12.33
N TRP A 121 -14.97 -6.85 11.90
CA TRP A 121 -13.59 -6.97 11.43
C TRP A 121 -13.29 -6.00 10.28
N PHE A 122 -14.18 -5.89 9.30
CA PHE A 122 -14.01 -4.97 8.17
C PHE A 122 -13.95 -3.51 8.65
N CYS A 123 -14.85 -3.11 9.55
CA CYS A 123 -14.87 -1.77 10.11
C CYS A 123 -13.59 -1.48 10.89
N GLN A 124 -13.09 -2.44 11.67
CA GLN A 124 -11.86 -2.30 12.43
C GLN A 124 -10.65 -2.08 11.50
N GLU A 125 -10.49 -2.89 10.46
CA GLU A 125 -9.44 -2.69 9.45
C GLU A 125 -9.51 -1.34 8.76
N TYR A 126 -10.72 -0.86 8.47
CA TYR A 126 -10.93 0.46 7.87
C TYR A 126 -10.45 1.58 8.82
N VAL A 127 -10.69 1.43 10.13
CA VAL A 127 -10.18 2.34 11.17
C VAL A 127 -8.64 2.27 11.26
N ASP A 128 -8.08 1.06 11.31
CA ASP A 128 -6.64 0.84 11.45
C ASP A 128 -5.86 1.41 10.26
N GLN A 129 -6.39 1.22 9.05
CA GLN A 129 -5.87 1.82 7.83
C GLN A 129 -5.82 3.35 7.90
N TRP A 130 -6.88 4.02 8.38
CA TRP A 130 -6.87 5.47 8.59
C TRP A 130 -5.90 5.89 9.69
N GLY A 131 -5.73 5.07 10.73
CA GLY A 131 -4.71 5.24 11.75
C GLY A 131 -3.31 5.31 11.14
N ASN A 132 -2.97 4.35 10.27
CA ASN A 132 -1.69 4.32 9.59
C ASN A 132 -1.48 5.50 8.65
N TYR A 133 -2.50 5.92 7.89
CA TYR A 133 -2.38 7.14 7.06
C TYR A 133 -2.14 8.38 7.90
N LYS A 134 -2.85 8.55 9.03
CA LYS A 134 -2.66 9.70 9.93
C LYS A 134 -1.27 9.69 10.52
N LEU A 135 -0.74 8.53 10.86
CA LEU A 135 0.64 8.38 11.31
C LEU A 135 1.64 8.76 10.21
N MET A 136 1.44 8.29 8.98
CA MET A 136 2.27 8.69 7.82
C MET A 136 2.23 10.19 7.59
N ARG A 137 1.07 10.83 7.69
CA ARG A 137 0.94 12.28 7.59
C ARG A 137 1.75 13.00 8.67
N ARG A 138 1.60 12.60 9.94
CA ARG A 138 2.36 13.19 11.06
C ARG A 138 3.86 13.07 10.87
N LEU A 139 4.33 11.88 10.47
CA LEU A 139 5.75 11.65 10.20
C LEU A 139 6.24 12.49 9.02
N ALA A 140 5.46 12.57 7.95
CA ALA A 140 5.79 13.36 6.78
C ALA A 140 5.89 14.86 7.12
N ASP A 141 4.91 15.40 7.83
CA ASP A 141 4.90 16.81 8.28
C ASP A 141 6.13 17.12 9.15
N ALA A 142 6.47 16.23 10.11
CA ALA A 142 7.63 16.39 10.98
C ALA A 142 8.97 16.35 10.22
N ASN A 143 9.00 15.76 9.03
CA ASN A 143 10.19 15.61 8.19
C ASN A 143 10.15 16.47 6.91
N SER A 144 9.23 17.45 6.85
CA SER A 144 9.04 18.32 5.67
C SER A 144 8.84 17.53 4.36
N ILE A 145 8.07 16.45 4.43
CA ILE A 145 7.65 15.64 3.29
C ILE A 145 6.20 15.99 2.97
N GLN A 146 5.93 16.34 1.72
CA GLN A 146 4.59 16.65 1.25
C GLN A 146 3.96 15.39 0.65
N ILE A 147 2.83 14.95 1.21
CA ILE A 147 2.01 13.89 0.65
C ILE A 147 0.68 14.50 0.20
N LEU A 148 0.38 14.37 -1.09
CA LEU A 148 -0.81 14.95 -1.73
C LEU A 148 -1.66 13.85 -2.35
N ASN A 149 -2.98 13.96 -2.24
CA ASN A 149 -3.92 13.07 -2.91
C ASN A 149 -4.43 13.71 -4.21
N ALA A 150 -4.01 13.14 -5.34
CA ALA A 150 -4.43 13.54 -6.68
C ALA A 150 -5.61 12.71 -7.22
N THR A 151 -6.15 11.77 -6.42
CA THR A 151 -7.24 10.88 -6.83
C THR A 151 -8.59 11.60 -6.75
N PRO A 152 -9.30 11.79 -7.89
CA PRO A 152 -10.64 12.39 -7.88
C PRO A 152 -11.62 11.55 -7.07
N ASN A 153 -12.51 12.20 -6.30
CA ASN A 153 -13.56 11.53 -5.51
C ASN A 153 -13.08 10.46 -4.51
N SER A 154 -11.78 10.38 -4.23
CA SER A 154 -11.24 9.51 -3.20
C SER A 154 -11.87 9.81 -1.84
N LEU A 155 -12.15 8.79 -1.03
CA LEU A 155 -12.55 8.96 0.37
C LEU A 155 -11.36 9.18 1.30
N LEU A 156 -10.12 8.95 0.84
CA LEU A 156 -8.92 9.19 1.65
C LEU A 156 -8.71 10.69 1.85
N ASP A 157 -9.14 11.18 3.01
CA ASP A 157 -9.21 12.58 3.41
C ASP A 157 -8.05 13.01 4.33
N VAL A 158 -7.10 12.12 4.59
CA VAL A 158 -5.95 12.38 5.47
C VAL A 158 -4.91 13.31 4.84
N PHE A 159 -4.78 13.28 3.51
CA PHE A 159 -3.79 14.06 2.78
C PHE A 159 -4.45 15.23 2.05
N GLU A 160 -3.71 16.34 1.91
CA GLU A 160 -4.18 17.49 1.15
C GLU A 160 -4.45 17.10 -0.30
N ARG A 161 -5.51 17.64 -0.89
CA ARG A 161 -5.90 17.31 -2.26
C ARG A 161 -5.25 18.23 -3.27
N VAL A 162 -4.88 17.66 -4.41
CA VAL A 162 -4.44 18.39 -5.58
C VAL A 162 -5.22 17.92 -6.81
N LYS A 163 -5.47 18.81 -7.77
CA LYS A 163 -6.07 18.39 -9.05
C LYS A 163 -4.99 17.68 -9.86
N TYR A 164 -5.27 16.47 -10.34
CA TYR A 164 -4.31 15.69 -11.11
C TYR A 164 -3.79 16.46 -12.33
N GLU A 165 -4.68 17.14 -13.06
CA GLU A 165 -4.34 17.90 -14.27
C GLU A 165 -3.40 19.07 -13.97
N SER A 166 -3.50 19.67 -12.78
CA SER A 166 -2.63 20.79 -12.39
C SER A 166 -1.17 20.39 -12.23
N LEU A 167 -0.85 19.09 -12.10
CA LEU A 167 0.52 18.60 -11.96
C LEU A 167 1.33 18.67 -13.26
N PHE A 168 0.67 18.87 -14.40
CA PHE A 168 1.30 18.88 -15.72
C PHE A 168 1.17 20.24 -16.44
N ASN A 169 0.48 21.21 -15.84
CA ASN A 169 0.22 22.52 -16.44
C ASN A 169 1.41 23.50 -16.31
N GLY A 170 2.59 22.99 -15.96
CA GLY A 170 3.85 23.74 -15.94
C GLY A 170 4.73 23.36 -17.13
N ASN A 171 4.38 23.86 -18.31
CA ASN A 171 5.26 24.04 -19.47
C ASN A 171 4.94 25.40 -20.10
#